data_AF-K0BCR3-F1
#
_entry.id   AF-K0BCR3-F1
#
_cell.length_a   1.000
_cell.length_b   1.000
_cell.length_c   1.000
_cell.angle_alpha   90.00
_cell.angle_beta   90.00
_cell.angle_gamma   90.00
#
_symmetry.space_group_name_H-M   'P 1'
#
loop_
_entity.id
_entity.type
_entity.pdbx_description
1 polymer ?
#
loop_
_entity_poly.entity_id
_entity_poly.type
_entity_poly.pdbx_seq_one_letter_code
_entity_poly.pdbx_strand_id
1 'polypeptide(L)'
;MSIVKSKLKFLLILPILAGIVYFGTSVSDFDIMESMDTQKWMLEQFAINYDAMMIACSAENLSDEELQSCLDAFVEVREFCATITADQCGDENMDQLEQKLLDL
;
A
#
# COMPACT_ATOMS: atom_id res chain seq x y z
N MET A 1 -31.33 1.67 12.69
CA MET A 1 -30.27 2.60 13.13
C MET A 1 -29.09 1.74 13.55
N SER A 2 -27.95 1.63 12.88
CA SER A 2 -27.30 2.43 11.83
C SER A 2 -26.52 1.43 10.96
N ILE A 3 -26.91 1.23 9.69
CA ILE A 3 -26.26 0.28 8.75
C ILE A 3 -25.12 0.97 7.97
N VAL A 4 -24.76 2.19 8.34
CA VAL A 4 -23.78 3.02 7.63
C VAL A 4 -22.64 3.36 8.59
N LYS A 5 -21.77 2.39 8.90
CA LYS A 5 -20.55 2.69 9.67
C LYS A 5 -19.30 1.86 9.31
N SER A 6 -19.46 0.75 8.58
CA SER A 6 -18.32 -0.09 8.16
C SER A 6 -18.21 -0.20 6.63
N LYS A 7 -17.97 0.92 5.97
CA LYS A 7 -17.75 0.99 4.50
C LYS A 7 -16.62 1.96 4.11
N LEU A 8 -15.98 2.63 5.07
CA LEU A 8 -15.18 3.83 4.80
C LEU A 8 -13.65 3.66 4.94
N LYS A 9 -13.14 2.48 5.30
CA LYS A 9 -11.70 2.32 5.60
C LYS A 9 -10.87 1.55 4.58
N PHE A 10 -11.51 0.75 3.71
CA PHE A 10 -10.84 0.09 2.58
C PHE A 10 -10.64 1.00 1.34
N LEU A 11 -10.81 2.31 1.51
CA LEU A 11 -10.76 3.31 0.45
C LEU A 11 -9.34 3.77 0.08
N LEU A 12 -8.30 3.29 0.76
CA LEU A 12 -6.94 3.80 0.60
C LEU A 12 -6.09 3.06 -0.45
N ILE A 13 -6.48 1.85 -0.86
CA ILE A 13 -5.64 1.01 -1.76
C ILE A 13 -6.30 0.83 -3.14
N LEU A 14 -7.63 0.70 -3.19
CA LEU A 14 -8.39 0.45 -4.42
C LEU A 14 -8.34 1.57 -5.51
N PRO A 15 -8.18 2.89 -5.23
CA PRO A 15 -8.13 3.90 -6.29
C PRO A 15 -6.81 3.91 -7.06
N ILE A 16 -5.72 3.38 -6.47
CA ILE A 16 -4.37 3.47 -7.06
C ILE A 16 -4.24 2.50 -8.25
N LEU A 17 -4.80 1.29 -8.13
CA LEU A 17 -4.76 0.29 -9.21
C LEU A 17 -5.69 0.66 -10.40
N ALA A 18 -6.80 1.34 -10.15
CA ALA A 18 -7.73 1.76 -11.21
C ALA A 18 -7.22 2.96 -12.04
N GLY A 19 -6.38 3.81 -11.46
CA GLY A 19 -5.77 4.96 -12.16
C GLY A 19 -4.77 4.55 -13.24
N ILE A 20 -4.02 3.47 -13.01
CA ILE A 20 -2.98 2.97 -13.93
C ILE A 20 -3.58 2.49 -15.27
N VAL A 21 -4.78 1.91 -15.25
CA VAL A 21 -5.42 1.37 -16.46
C VAL A 21 -6.01 2.46 -17.38
N TYR A 22 -6.43 3.61 -16.83
CA TYR A 22 -7.01 4.69 -17.65
C TYR A 22 -5.94 5.44 -18.46
N PHE A 23 -4.73 5.63 -17.92
CA PHE A 23 -3.65 6.31 -18.63
C PHE A 23 -2.96 5.43 -19.70
N GLY A 24 -3.04 4.10 -19.61
CA GLY A 24 -2.41 3.21 -20.60
C GLY A 24 -2.98 3.29 -22.02
N THR A 25 -4.17 3.87 -22.22
CA THR A 25 -4.81 3.97 -23.54
C THR A 25 -4.62 5.32 -24.25
N SER A 26 -4.08 6.35 -23.58
CA SER A 26 -3.96 7.71 -24.14
C SER A 26 -2.54 8.18 -24.41
N VAL A 27 -1.50 7.42 -24.06
CA VAL A 27 -0.10 7.86 -24.20
C VAL A 27 0.49 7.39 -25.53
N SER A 28 0.13 8.09 -26.59
CA SER A 28 1.05 8.31 -27.71
C SER A 28 1.62 9.71 -27.52
N ASP A 29 2.92 9.81 -27.22
CA ASP A 29 3.71 11.05 -27.17
C ASP A 29 3.47 12.07 -26.02
N PHE A 30 3.48 11.65 -24.76
CA PHE A 30 3.61 12.60 -23.63
C PHE A 30 4.77 12.27 -22.69
N ASP A 31 5.80 13.13 -22.79
CA ASP A 31 6.84 13.52 -21.83
C ASP A 31 7.47 12.49 -20.87
N ILE A 32 8.69 12.06 -21.21
CA ILE A 32 9.60 11.33 -20.33
C ILE A 32 9.85 12.10 -19.01
N MET A 33 9.77 13.43 -19.03
CA MET A 33 9.94 14.26 -17.83
C MET A 33 8.71 14.21 -16.89
N GLU A 34 7.50 14.19 -17.44
CA GLU A 34 6.26 13.98 -16.66
C GLU A 34 6.24 12.56 -16.06
N SER A 35 6.83 11.58 -16.76
CA SER A 35 6.96 10.21 -16.25
C SER A 35 7.89 10.10 -15.02
N MET A 36 8.97 10.89 -14.97
CA MET A 36 9.89 10.91 -13.81
C MET A 36 9.24 11.58 -12.59
N ASP A 37 8.54 12.70 -12.79
CA ASP A 37 7.81 13.37 -11.72
C ASP A 37 6.66 12.51 -11.19
N THR A 38 5.99 11.77 -12.07
CA THR A 38 4.94 10.80 -11.70
C THR A 38 5.52 9.64 -10.90
N GLN A 39 6.66 9.09 -11.32
CA GLN A 39 7.32 8.01 -10.59
C GLN A 39 7.78 8.46 -9.21
N LYS A 40 8.37 9.65 -9.11
CA LYS A 40 8.79 10.23 -7.83
C LYS A 40 7.60 10.43 -6.89
N TRP A 41 6.53 11.03 -7.39
CA TRP A 41 5.30 11.22 -6.61
C TRP A 41 4.71 9.89 -6.13
N MET A 42 4.70 8.86 -6.99
CA MET A 42 4.23 7.53 -6.63
C MET A 42 5.07 6.91 -5.49
N LEU A 43 6.40 7.04 -5.55
CA LEU A 43 7.31 6.57 -4.50
C LEU A 43 7.10 7.32 -3.17
N GLU A 44 6.88 8.63 -3.23
CA GLU A 44 6.56 9.43 -2.03
C GLU A 44 5.23 8.99 -1.40
N GLN A 45 4.19 8.73 -2.20
CA GLN A 45 2.92 8.19 -1.69
C GLN A 45 3.07 6.79 -1.11
N PHE A 46 3.87 5.95 -1.76
CA PHE A 46 4.18 4.61 -1.25
C PHE A 46 4.86 4.68 0.12
N ALA A 47 5.87 5.54 0.30
CA ALA A 47 6.53 5.73 1.58
C ALA A 47 5.57 6.18 2.69
N ILE A 48 4.69 7.16 2.41
CA ILE A 48 3.69 7.64 3.36
C ILE A 48 2.71 6.53 3.75
N ASN A 49 2.22 5.77 2.77
CA ASN A 49 1.27 4.67 3.02
C ASN A 49 1.93 3.52 3.78
N TYR A 50 3.18 3.20 3.46
CA TYR A 50 3.97 2.19 4.15
C TYR A 50 4.13 2.55 5.64
N ASP A 51 4.53 3.79 5.94
CA ASP A 51 4.68 4.24 7.34
C ASP A 51 3.36 4.15 8.10
N ALA A 52 2.26 4.58 7.48
CA ALA A 52 0.93 4.50 8.08
C ALA A 52 0.51 3.04 8.34
N MET A 53 0.78 2.14 7.40
CA MET A 53 0.55 0.70 7.54
C MET A 53 1.37 0.13 8.71
N MET A 54 2.67 0.39 8.78
CA MET A 54 3.54 -0.10 9.85
C MET A 54 3.07 0.36 11.24
N ILE A 55 2.60 1.60 11.36
CA ILE A 55 2.00 2.12 12.60
C ILE A 55 0.68 1.40 12.93
N ALA A 56 -0.20 1.22 11.95
CA ALA A 56 -1.49 0.55 12.18
C ALA A 56 -1.31 -0.91 12.58
N CYS A 57 -0.42 -1.63 11.90
CA CYS A 57 -0.19 -3.05 12.10
C CYS A 57 0.66 -3.38 13.32
N SER A 58 1.34 -2.39 13.92
CA SER A 58 2.04 -2.54 15.20
C SER A 58 1.13 -2.36 16.42
N ALA A 59 -0.17 -2.12 16.24
CA ALA A 59 -1.12 -2.03 17.34
C ALA A 59 -1.24 -3.35 18.11
N GLU A 60 -1.39 -3.26 19.44
CA GLU A 60 -1.39 -4.45 20.31
C GLU A 60 -2.71 -5.24 20.31
N ASN A 61 -3.83 -4.62 19.90
CA ASN A 61 -5.17 -5.21 19.98
C ASN A 61 -5.88 -5.14 18.63
N LEU A 62 -5.28 -5.75 17.61
CA LEU A 62 -5.91 -5.90 16.30
C LEU A 62 -7.10 -6.86 16.42
N SER A 63 -8.23 -6.50 15.83
CA SER A 63 -9.29 -7.48 15.55
C SER A 63 -8.88 -8.43 14.43
N ASP A 64 -9.53 -9.59 14.31
CA ASP A 64 -9.26 -10.57 13.25
C ASP A 64 -9.30 -9.95 11.83
N GLU A 65 -10.22 -8.99 11.60
CA GLU A 65 -10.33 -8.27 10.33
C GLU A 65 -9.13 -7.33 10.10
N GLU A 66 -8.67 -6.63 11.13
CA GLU A 66 -7.51 -5.75 11.04
C GLU A 66 -6.21 -6.54 10.91
N LEU A 67 -6.09 -7.67 11.60
CA LEU A 67 -4.98 -8.60 11.47
C LEU A 67 -4.85 -9.10 10.03
N GLN A 68 -5.94 -9.61 9.46
CA GLN A 68 -5.93 -10.07 8.07
C GLN A 68 -5.61 -8.93 7.11
N SER A 69 -6.18 -7.74 7.32
CA SER A 69 -5.88 -6.57 6.50
C SER A 69 -4.40 -6.18 6.54
N CYS A 70 -3.72 -6.37 7.68
CA CYS A 70 -2.29 -6.13 7.82
C CYS A 70 -1.46 -7.16 7.07
N LEU A 71 -1.80 -8.44 7.18
CA LEU A 71 -1.12 -9.51 6.45
C LEU A 71 -1.26 -9.34 4.93
N ASP A 72 -2.46 -8.98 4.46
CA ASP A 72 -2.71 -8.69 3.05
C ASP A 72 -1.88 -7.46 2.59
N ALA A 73 -1.82 -6.40 3.39
CA ALA A 73 -1.04 -5.21 3.06
C ALA A 73 0.48 -5.51 2.94
N PHE A 74 1.04 -6.40 3.77
CA PHE A 74 2.44 -6.82 3.61
C PHE A 74 2.69 -7.58 2.30
N VAL A 75 1.72 -8.38 1.84
CA VAL A 75 1.79 -9.03 0.53
C VAL A 75 1.80 -7.97 -0.58
N GLU A 76 0.90 -6.98 -0.51
CA GLU A 76 0.85 -5.90 -1.50
C GLU A 76 2.15 -5.08 -1.56
N VAL A 77 2.77 -4.79 -0.41
CA VAL A 77 4.07 -4.11 -0.36
C VAL A 77 5.15 -4.93 -1.09
N ARG A 78 5.19 -6.25 -0.88
CA ARG A 78 6.14 -7.13 -1.59
C ARG A 78 5.88 -7.20 -3.08
N GLU A 79 4.61 -7.26 -3.50
CA GLU A 79 4.23 -7.25 -4.91
C GLU A 79 4.66 -5.94 -5.59
N PHE A 80 4.47 -4.81 -4.91
CA PHE A 80 4.97 -3.52 -5.38
C PHE A 80 6.50 -3.51 -5.50
N CYS A 81 7.20 -3.96 -4.46
CA CYS A 81 8.67 -4.05 -4.42
C CYS A 81 9.28 -5.05 -5.41
N ALA A 82 8.50 -6.01 -5.92
CA ALA A 82 8.95 -6.90 -6.99
C ALA A 82 9.10 -6.16 -8.34
N THR A 83 8.44 -5.02 -8.50
CA THR A 83 8.40 -4.24 -9.76
C THR A 83 9.12 -2.90 -9.68
N ILE A 84 9.23 -2.34 -8.48
CA ILE A 84 9.78 -1.02 -8.20
C ILE A 84 10.89 -1.12 -7.16
N THR A 85 11.93 -0.30 -7.29
CA THR A 85 12.93 -0.10 -6.24
C THR A 85 12.54 1.10 -5.38
N ALA A 86 12.24 0.86 -4.11
CA ALA A 86 11.92 1.88 -3.11
C ALA A 86 12.69 1.59 -1.81
N ASP A 87 12.91 2.60 -0.98
CA ASP A 87 13.70 2.47 0.26
C ASP A 87 13.07 1.51 1.28
N GLN A 88 11.75 1.36 1.24
CA GLN A 88 10.99 0.46 2.12
C GLN A 88 11.07 -1.00 1.67
N CYS A 89 11.60 -1.27 0.47
CA CYS A 89 11.70 -2.63 -0.05
C CYS A 89 12.85 -3.38 0.63
N GLY A 90 12.51 -4.44 1.36
CA GLY A 90 13.45 -5.21 2.16
C GLY A 90 13.66 -4.65 3.57
N ASP A 91 12.71 -3.86 4.08
CA ASP A 91 12.72 -3.43 5.49
C ASP A 91 12.49 -4.63 6.42
N GLU A 92 13.53 -5.02 7.15
CA GLU A 92 13.50 -6.12 8.13
C GLU A 92 12.46 -5.90 9.24
N ASN A 93 12.08 -4.65 9.53
CA ASN A 93 11.05 -4.38 10.54
C ASN A 93 9.67 -4.83 10.06
N MET A 94 9.39 -4.75 8.75
CA MET A 94 8.15 -5.28 8.17
C MET A 94 8.09 -6.80 8.36
N ASP A 95 9.18 -7.48 8.02
CA ASP A 95 9.26 -8.94 8.13
C ASP A 95 9.10 -9.40 9.59
N GLN A 96 9.72 -8.70 10.53
CA GLN A 96 9.56 -8.98 11.97
C GLN A 96 8.13 -8.74 12.45
N LEU A 97 7.51 -7.65 12.01
CA LEU A 97 6.14 -7.33 12.37
C LEU A 97 5.16 -8.37 11.79
N GLU A 98 5.33 -8.76 10.54
CA GLU A 98 4.52 -9.81 9.92
C GLU A 98 4.64 -11.14 10.67
N GLN A 99 5.85 -11.58 11.01
CA GLN A 99 6.03 -12.81 11.79
C GLN A 99 5.32 -12.72 13.13
N LYS A 100 5.44 -11.59 13.84
CA LYS A 100 4.71 -11.36 15.09
C LYS A 100 3.20 -11.46 14.90
N LEU A 101 2.66 -10.97 13.78
CA LEU A 101 1.23 -11.05 13.49
C LEU A 101 0.78 -12.46 13.09
N LEU A 102 1.62 -13.24 12.39
CA LEU A 102 1.34 -14.63 12.04
C LEU A 102 1.31 -15.57 13.26
N ASP A 103 1.99 -15.18 14.35
CA ASP A 103 2.05 -15.93 15.60
C ASP A 103 0.84 -15.67 16.54
N LEU A 104 -0.08 -14.74 16.19
CA LEU A 104 -1.31 -14.44 16.93
C LEU A 104 -2.46 -15.39 16.56
#